data_AF-A0A7R9WE49-F1
#
_entry.id   AF-A0A7R9WE49-F1
#
_cell.length_a   1.000
_cell.length_b   1.000
_cell.length_c   1.000
_cell.angle_alpha   90.00
_cell.angle_beta   90.00
_cell.angle_gamma   90.00
#
_symmetry.space_group_name_H-M   'P 1'
#
loop_
_entity.id
_entity.type
_entity.pdbx_description
1 polymer ?
#
loop_
_entity_poly.entity_id
_entity_poly.type
_entity_poly.pdbx_seq_one_letter_code
_entity_poly.pdbx_strand_id
1 'polypeptide(L)'
;TPMPPDSASRLNSSTGRKPGSSGSDAGAVESGAGDPLVGMGLPSPLILGSGSFTRKIILKEMGIVYDIVVRPIDEKGVGDRDGDPSELVLTLAKAKCDHLVSVLHNDDGEEGILPQKACEGDHGGWVVLTADQVVTHDGSVLEKPESIEEARSFVAGYATSAPSTVGACVITHLPSGVQVSGVDTATINFLPTVADGDLVGRLVDDGAPVLSCAGGLMVEHPFVREHILGIDGTED
;
A
#
# COMPACT_ATOMS: atom_id res chain seq x y z
N THR A 1 -6.75 40.38 68.71
CA THR A 1 -5.38 39.91 68.96
C THR A 1 -4.86 39.23 67.71
N PRO A 2 -3.69 39.62 67.19
CA PRO A 2 -3.19 39.24 65.86
C PRO A 2 -2.33 37.96 65.86
N MET A 3 -2.03 37.49 64.64
CA MET A 3 -1.25 36.32 64.21
C MET A 3 0.09 36.08 64.92
N PRO A 4 0.65 34.86 64.74
CA PRO A 4 2.05 34.71 64.32
C PRO A 4 2.23 33.81 63.07
N PRO A 5 3.44 33.80 62.45
CA PRO A 5 3.63 33.64 61.01
C PRO A 5 4.26 32.31 60.55
N ASP A 6 4.20 32.14 59.22
CA ASP A 6 5.08 31.42 58.26
C ASP A 6 6.11 30.37 58.75
N SER A 7 6.14 29.23 58.06
CA SER A 7 7.18 28.99 57.03
C SER A 7 7.08 27.60 56.38
N ALA A 8 7.25 27.59 55.05
CA ALA A 8 7.95 26.61 54.19
C ALA A 8 7.62 25.11 54.34
N SER A 9 7.47 24.27 53.33
CA SER A 9 7.69 24.28 51.89
C SER A 9 7.59 22.79 51.51
N ARG A 10 6.98 22.43 50.37
CA ARG A 10 7.36 21.25 49.56
C ARG A 10 6.44 21.21 48.36
N LEU A 11 6.96 21.74 47.25
CA LEU A 11 6.49 21.44 45.91
C LEU A 11 6.59 19.93 45.69
N ASN A 12 5.52 19.33 45.15
CA ASN A 12 5.66 18.11 44.38
C ASN A 12 4.84 18.25 43.10
N SER A 13 5.57 18.38 42.00
CA SER A 13 5.09 18.41 40.63
C SER A 13 4.69 17.00 40.19
N SER A 14 3.40 16.77 39.96
CA SER A 14 2.92 15.61 39.21
C SER A 14 2.62 16.02 37.76
N THR A 15 3.51 15.60 36.87
CA THR A 15 3.41 15.68 35.42
C THR A 15 2.25 14.83 34.91
N GLY A 16 1.15 15.47 34.49
CA GLY A 16 0.09 14.84 33.71
C GLY A 16 0.38 14.96 32.21
N ARG A 17 0.79 13.85 31.58
CA ARG A 17 0.83 13.69 30.11
C ARG A 17 -0.62 13.72 29.58
N LYS A 18 -0.92 14.62 28.65
CA LYS A 18 -2.11 14.51 27.78
C LYS A 18 -1.78 13.56 26.61
N PRO A 19 -2.62 12.57 26.29
CA PRO A 19 -2.44 11.77 25.09
C PRO A 19 -2.86 12.57 23.85
N GLY A 20 -2.08 12.37 22.78
CA GLY A 20 -2.19 13.05 21.50
C GLY A 20 -3.45 12.66 20.74
N SER A 21 -3.99 13.63 20.01
CA SER A 21 -5.06 13.49 19.04
C SER A 21 -4.56 12.73 17.80
N SER A 22 -4.92 11.46 17.67
CA SER A 22 -4.89 10.76 16.38
C SER A 22 -6.11 11.20 15.58
N GLY A 23 -5.88 11.98 14.52
CA GLY A 23 -6.93 12.41 13.59
C GLY A 23 -7.50 11.20 12.85
N SER A 24 -8.79 10.96 13.04
CA SER A 24 -9.61 10.08 12.21
C SER A 24 -9.95 10.83 10.92
N ASP A 25 -9.23 10.56 9.84
CA ASP A 25 -9.62 11.04 8.52
C ASP A 25 -10.56 10.01 7.87
N ALA A 26 -11.79 9.97 8.38
CA ALA A 26 -12.89 9.23 7.78
C ALA A 26 -13.43 10.06 6.61
N GLY A 27 -12.83 9.89 5.43
CA GLY A 27 -13.31 10.50 4.20
C GLY A 27 -14.62 9.86 3.75
N ALA A 28 -15.76 10.40 4.22
CA ALA A 28 -17.08 10.04 3.72
C ALA A 28 -17.22 10.44 2.25
N VAL A 29 -17.47 9.47 1.38
CA VAL A 29 -17.92 9.69 0.00
C VAL A 29 -19.36 9.22 -0.07
N GLU A 30 -20.30 10.15 -0.23
CA GLU A 30 -21.67 9.83 -0.62
C GLU A 30 -21.69 9.46 -2.10
N SER A 31 -21.73 8.16 -2.41
CA SER A 31 -22.16 7.66 -3.71
C SER A 31 -23.23 6.59 -3.48
N GLY A 32 -24.39 6.75 -4.13
CA GLY A 32 -25.62 6.00 -3.86
C GLY A 32 -25.65 4.53 -4.30
N ALA A 33 -24.51 3.84 -4.37
CA ALA A 33 -24.43 2.40 -4.55
C ALA A 33 -23.76 1.81 -3.30
N GLY A 34 -24.41 0.85 -2.64
CA GLY A 34 -23.79 0.16 -1.49
C GLY A 34 -22.50 -0.57 -1.89
N ASP A 35 -21.68 -0.92 -0.90
CA ASP A 35 -20.41 -1.61 -1.10
C ASP A 35 -20.57 -2.81 -2.06
N PRO A 36 -19.83 -2.86 -3.19
CA PRO A 36 -19.90 -3.94 -4.16
C PRO A 36 -19.73 -5.34 -3.56
N LEU A 37 -18.91 -5.47 -2.51
CA LEU A 37 -18.69 -6.75 -1.82
C LEU A 37 -19.97 -7.27 -1.16
N VAL A 38 -20.74 -6.38 -0.54
CA VAL A 38 -22.02 -6.72 0.07
C VAL A 38 -23.02 -7.16 -1.01
N GLY A 39 -23.01 -6.50 -2.17
CA GLY A 39 -23.82 -6.90 -3.33
C GLY A 39 -23.48 -8.30 -3.87
N MET A 40 -22.25 -8.77 -3.65
CA MET A 40 -21.78 -10.12 -4.00
C MET A 40 -21.95 -11.15 -2.86
N GLY A 41 -22.50 -10.75 -1.72
CA GLY A 41 -22.63 -11.60 -0.53
C GLY A 41 -21.30 -11.89 0.17
N LEU A 42 -20.30 -11.02 0.00
CA LEU A 42 -18.99 -11.11 0.64
C LEU A 42 -18.91 -10.21 1.89
N PRO A 43 -18.06 -10.57 2.87
CA PRO A 43 -17.78 -9.72 4.03
C PRO A 43 -17.30 -8.31 3.65
N SER A 44 -17.78 -7.30 4.40
CA SER A 44 -17.34 -5.91 4.35
C SER A 44 -17.20 -5.33 5.78
N PRO A 45 -16.14 -4.55 6.08
CA PRO A 45 -15.12 -4.07 5.15
C PRO A 45 -14.08 -5.14 4.76
N LEU A 46 -13.45 -4.94 3.60
CA LEU A 46 -12.27 -5.70 3.15
C LEU A 46 -11.07 -5.41 4.07
N ILE A 47 -10.29 -6.42 4.43
CA ILE A 47 -8.99 -6.21 5.09
C ILE A 47 -7.93 -5.98 4.01
N LEU A 48 -7.43 -4.76 3.91
CA LEU A 48 -6.31 -4.42 3.03
C LEU A 48 -4.98 -4.65 3.76
N GLY A 49 -4.31 -5.74 3.42
CA GLY A 49 -2.97 -6.10 3.89
C GLY A 49 -1.83 -5.36 3.21
N SER A 50 -2.07 -4.17 2.68
CA SER A 50 -1.10 -3.38 1.92
C SER A 50 -0.97 -1.94 2.43
N GLY A 51 0.27 -1.48 2.55
CA GLY A 51 0.58 -0.07 2.87
C GLY A 51 0.53 0.87 1.65
N SER A 52 0.44 0.33 0.43
CA SER A 52 0.51 1.09 -0.83
C SER A 52 -0.55 2.19 -0.91
N PHE A 53 -0.12 3.39 -1.32
CA PHE A 53 -1.01 4.53 -1.53
C PHE A 53 -1.94 4.32 -2.73
N THR A 54 -1.40 3.85 -3.87
CA THR A 54 -2.18 3.62 -5.10
C THR A 54 -3.29 2.61 -4.88
N ARG A 55 -3.02 1.48 -4.20
CA ARG A 55 -4.03 0.44 -3.92
C ARG A 55 -5.21 0.97 -3.07
N LYS A 56 -4.94 1.90 -2.17
CA LYS A 56 -5.98 2.57 -1.35
C LYS A 56 -6.89 3.45 -2.22
N ILE A 57 -6.30 4.12 -3.22
CA ILE A 57 -7.05 4.95 -4.17
C ILE A 57 -7.93 4.05 -5.05
N ILE A 58 -7.35 3.01 -5.65
CA ILE A 58 -8.09 2.09 -6.54
C ILE A 58 -9.31 1.51 -5.83
N LEU A 59 -9.15 0.94 -4.62
CA LEU A 59 -10.29 0.38 -3.87
C LEU A 59 -11.34 1.44 -3.53
N LYS A 60 -10.92 2.67 -3.23
CA LYS A 60 -11.83 3.78 -2.95
C LYS A 60 -12.61 4.19 -4.20
N GLU A 61 -11.96 4.26 -5.35
CA GLU A 61 -12.61 4.56 -6.64
C GLU A 61 -13.57 3.46 -7.06
N MET A 62 -13.27 2.20 -6.73
CA MET A 62 -14.18 1.07 -6.89
C MET A 62 -15.37 1.09 -5.92
N GLY A 63 -15.38 1.99 -4.92
CA GLY A 63 -16.42 2.04 -3.88
C GLY A 63 -16.37 0.88 -2.89
N ILE A 64 -15.24 0.16 -2.80
CA ILE A 64 -15.04 -0.92 -1.85
C ILE A 64 -14.67 -0.32 -0.50
N VAL A 65 -15.40 -0.69 0.55
CA VAL A 65 -15.07 -0.28 1.92
C VAL A 65 -13.97 -1.22 2.43
N TYR A 66 -12.88 -0.65 2.94
CA TYR A 66 -11.76 -1.42 3.45
C TYR A 66 -11.16 -0.82 4.71
N ASP A 67 -10.55 -1.68 5.51
CA ASP A 67 -9.72 -1.34 6.66
C ASP A 67 -8.29 -1.82 6.43
N ILE A 68 -7.32 -0.97 6.79
CA ILE A 68 -5.90 -1.24 6.55
C ILE A 68 -5.33 -2.03 7.72
N VAL A 69 -4.89 -3.26 7.48
CA VAL A 69 -4.22 -4.09 8.48
C VAL A 69 -2.92 -4.63 7.89
N VAL A 70 -1.82 -3.92 8.08
CA VAL A 70 -0.51 -4.30 7.54
C VAL A 70 0.33 -4.97 8.62
N ARG A 71 0.94 -6.10 8.26
CA ARG A 71 1.99 -6.79 9.04
C ARG A 71 3.18 -7.04 8.09
N PRO A 72 4.26 -6.26 8.21
CA PRO A 72 5.39 -6.34 7.29
C PRO A 72 6.16 -7.65 7.48
N ILE A 73 6.73 -8.16 6.39
CA ILE A 73 7.64 -9.31 6.37
C ILE A 73 9.00 -8.89 5.82
N ASP A 74 10.02 -9.73 6.00
CA ASP A 74 11.30 -9.57 5.30
C ASP A 74 11.15 -10.02 3.83
N GLU A 75 10.72 -9.10 2.97
CA GLU A 75 10.49 -9.37 1.55
C GLU A 75 11.78 -9.77 0.81
N LYS A 76 12.95 -9.27 1.23
CA LYS A 76 14.24 -9.61 0.62
C LYS A 76 14.63 -11.06 0.88
N GLY A 77 14.14 -11.65 1.98
CA GLY A 77 14.32 -13.06 2.31
C GLY A 77 13.36 -14.02 1.59
N VAL A 78 12.45 -13.53 0.75
CA VAL A 78 11.34 -14.32 0.18
C VAL A 78 11.28 -14.23 -1.35
N GLY A 79 11.55 -15.32 -2.07
CA GLY A 79 11.42 -15.40 -3.53
C GLY A 79 12.70 -15.06 -4.30
N ASP A 80 12.77 -15.50 -5.55
CA ASP A 80 13.94 -15.35 -6.43
C ASP A 80 13.79 -14.12 -7.33
N ARG A 81 14.77 -13.20 -7.30
CA ARG A 81 14.80 -11.99 -8.14
C ARG A 81 15.39 -12.22 -9.52
N ASP A 82 16.14 -13.30 -9.67
CA ASP A 82 16.77 -13.69 -10.94
C ASP A 82 15.87 -14.65 -11.74
N GLY A 83 14.73 -15.06 -11.16
CA GLY A 83 13.73 -15.95 -11.74
C GLY A 83 12.59 -15.24 -12.48
N ASP A 84 11.44 -15.90 -12.60
CA ASP A 84 10.24 -15.31 -13.21
C ASP A 84 9.64 -14.23 -12.27
N PRO A 85 9.55 -12.96 -12.72
CA PRO A 85 8.94 -11.89 -11.94
C PRO A 85 7.51 -12.20 -11.49
N SER A 86 6.75 -12.95 -12.29
CA SER A 86 5.37 -13.36 -11.99
C SER A 86 5.31 -14.30 -10.78
N GLU A 87 6.23 -15.25 -10.72
CA GLU A 87 6.36 -16.17 -9.58
C GLU A 87 6.85 -15.43 -8.33
N LEU A 88 7.77 -14.48 -8.50
CA LEU A 88 8.27 -13.63 -7.42
C LEU A 88 7.13 -12.86 -6.74
N VAL A 89 6.36 -12.06 -7.49
CA VAL A 89 5.31 -11.22 -6.90
C VAL A 89 4.18 -12.06 -6.31
N LEU A 90 3.86 -13.19 -6.93
CA LEU A 90 2.85 -14.10 -6.38
C LEU A 90 3.33 -14.71 -5.05
N THR A 91 4.61 -15.10 -4.97
CA THR A 91 5.22 -15.63 -3.74
C THR A 91 5.21 -14.59 -2.63
N LEU A 92 5.59 -13.35 -2.93
CA LEU A 92 5.58 -12.24 -1.97
C LEU A 92 4.16 -11.91 -1.49
N ALA A 93 3.19 -11.80 -2.41
CA ALA A 93 1.80 -11.51 -2.07
C ALA A 93 1.19 -12.62 -1.18
N LYS A 94 1.49 -13.89 -1.46
CA LYS A 94 1.07 -15.04 -0.64
C LYS A 94 1.73 -15.03 0.73
N ALA A 95 3.05 -14.82 0.80
CA ALA A 95 3.76 -14.75 2.07
C ALA A 95 3.24 -13.61 2.98
N LYS A 96 2.91 -12.45 2.40
CA LYS A 96 2.22 -11.35 3.11
C LYS A 96 0.86 -11.80 3.64
N CYS A 97 0.09 -12.52 2.82
CA CYS A 97 -1.23 -13.04 3.21
C CYS A 97 -1.11 -14.02 4.38
N ASP A 98 -0.26 -15.04 4.24
CA ASP A 98 -0.10 -16.11 5.22
C ASP A 98 0.40 -15.56 6.55
N HIS A 99 1.34 -14.61 6.51
CA HIS A 99 1.80 -13.94 7.72
C HIS A 99 0.67 -13.15 8.40
N LEU A 100 -0.06 -12.32 7.64
CA LEU A 100 -1.18 -11.55 8.17
C LEU A 100 -2.25 -12.46 8.77
N VAL A 101 -2.67 -13.50 8.04
CA VAL A 101 -3.66 -14.48 8.51
C VAL A 101 -3.17 -15.20 9.77
N SER A 102 -1.88 -15.57 9.84
CA SER A 102 -1.32 -16.19 11.04
C SER A 102 -1.38 -15.26 12.26
N VAL A 103 -1.16 -13.96 12.08
CA VAL A 103 -1.28 -12.98 13.17
C VAL A 103 -2.75 -12.84 13.58
N LEU A 104 -3.66 -12.74 12.61
CA LEU A 104 -5.10 -12.65 12.87
C LEU A 104 -5.67 -13.89 13.61
N HIS A 105 -5.09 -15.08 13.39
CA HIS A 105 -5.49 -16.31 14.10
C HIS A 105 -4.86 -16.46 15.48
N ASN A 106 -3.63 -15.97 15.69
CA ASN A 106 -2.92 -16.12 16.96
C ASN A 106 -3.26 -15.02 17.99
N ASP A 107 -3.88 -13.93 17.55
CA ASP A 107 -4.44 -12.91 18.46
C ASP A 107 -5.79 -13.38 19.02
N ASP A 108 -5.73 -14.30 19.99
CA ASP A 108 -6.86 -14.83 20.79
C ASP A 108 -7.52 -13.79 21.73
N GLY A 109 -7.54 -12.50 21.39
CA GLY A 109 -8.32 -11.52 22.18
C GLY A 109 -7.77 -10.11 22.38
N GLU A 110 -6.89 -9.60 21.52
CA GLU A 110 -6.72 -8.13 21.45
C GLU A 110 -7.92 -7.56 20.67
N GLU A 111 -8.94 -7.11 21.40
CA GLU A 111 -10.04 -6.30 20.87
C GLU A 111 -9.45 -5.12 20.06
N GLY A 112 -9.47 -5.18 18.73
CA GLY A 112 -9.13 -4.02 17.89
C GLY A 112 -8.31 -4.27 16.62
N ILE A 113 -7.90 -5.52 16.30
CA ILE A 113 -7.15 -5.78 15.05
C ILE A 113 -8.09 -6.07 13.87
N LEU A 114 -9.17 -6.80 14.12
CA LEU A 114 -10.18 -7.07 13.11
C LEU A 114 -11.12 -5.85 12.98
N PRO A 115 -11.51 -5.48 11.76
CA PRO A 115 -12.46 -4.41 11.52
C PRO A 115 -13.75 -4.54 12.32
N GLN A 116 -14.45 -3.42 12.52
CA GLN A 116 -15.85 -3.51 12.92
C GLN A 116 -16.71 -3.80 11.68
N LYS A 117 -17.49 -4.89 11.71
CA LYS A 117 -18.35 -5.26 10.57
C LYS A 117 -19.37 -4.15 10.28
N ALA A 118 -19.48 -3.75 9.02
CA ALA A 118 -20.33 -2.62 8.61
C ALA A 118 -21.82 -2.97 8.51
N CYS A 119 -22.18 -4.26 8.38
CA CYS A 119 -23.53 -4.69 8.04
C CYS A 119 -24.11 -5.67 9.09
N GLU A 120 -25.32 -5.42 9.57
CA GLU A 120 -26.16 -6.41 10.24
C GLU A 120 -26.78 -7.35 9.18
N GLY A 121 -26.01 -8.36 8.79
CA GLY A 121 -26.35 -9.38 7.82
C GLY A 121 -25.18 -10.33 7.73
N ASP A 122 -25.22 -11.41 8.50
CA ASP A 122 -24.06 -12.28 8.74
C ASP A 122 -23.61 -13.04 7.48
N HIS A 123 -22.73 -12.40 6.69
CA HIS A 123 -21.86 -13.10 5.74
C HIS A 123 -20.58 -13.55 6.47
N GLY A 124 -20.74 -14.24 7.59
CA GLY A 124 -19.69 -14.51 8.58
C GLY A 124 -18.30 -14.75 7.97
N GLY A 125 -17.32 -13.94 8.38
CA GLY A 125 -15.96 -14.06 7.88
C GLY A 125 -15.28 -12.72 7.63
N TRP A 126 -14.16 -12.79 6.93
CA TRP A 126 -13.35 -11.67 6.46
C TRP A 126 -12.83 -11.96 5.05
N VAL A 127 -12.72 -10.92 4.22
CA VAL A 127 -11.95 -11.00 2.98
C VAL A 127 -10.65 -10.22 3.21
N VAL A 128 -9.52 -10.85 2.94
CA VAL A 128 -8.19 -10.26 3.07
C VAL A 128 -7.58 -10.11 1.68
N LEU A 129 -7.16 -8.90 1.32
CA LEU A 129 -6.41 -8.62 0.09
C LEU A 129 -4.97 -8.28 0.43
N THR A 130 -4.03 -9.05 -0.09
CA THR A 130 -2.61 -8.70 -0.15
C THR A 130 -2.16 -8.62 -1.60
N ALA A 131 -1.12 -7.82 -1.84
CA ALA A 131 -0.61 -7.63 -3.18
C ALA A 131 0.86 -7.27 -3.14
N ASP A 132 1.55 -7.61 -4.23
CA ASP A 132 2.93 -7.25 -4.48
C ASP A 132 3.10 -6.80 -5.93
N GLN A 133 4.10 -5.96 -6.19
CA GLN A 133 4.39 -5.49 -7.53
C GLN A 133 5.86 -5.09 -7.63
N VAL A 134 6.47 -5.48 -8.74
CA VAL A 134 7.82 -5.07 -9.12
C VAL A 134 7.80 -4.41 -10.49
N VAL A 135 8.88 -3.67 -10.80
CA VAL A 135 9.16 -3.21 -12.15
C VAL A 135 10.21 -4.13 -12.75
N THR A 136 10.11 -4.43 -14.03
CA THR A 136 11.14 -5.13 -14.80
C THR A 136 11.64 -4.22 -15.90
N HIS A 137 12.95 -4.25 -16.16
CA HIS A 137 13.57 -3.48 -17.22
C HIS A 137 14.84 -4.21 -17.67
N ASP A 138 15.01 -4.40 -18.99
CA ASP A 138 16.15 -5.12 -19.58
C ASP A 138 16.47 -6.47 -18.89
N GLY A 139 15.42 -7.24 -18.57
CA GLY A 139 15.55 -8.57 -17.95
C GLY A 139 15.91 -8.55 -16.46
N SER A 140 15.94 -7.38 -15.83
CA SER A 140 16.23 -7.23 -14.39
C SER A 140 14.98 -6.75 -13.64
N VAL A 141 14.82 -7.21 -12.41
CA VAL A 141 13.82 -6.65 -11.48
C VAL A 141 14.38 -5.35 -10.88
N LEU A 142 13.65 -4.26 -11.06
CA LEU A 142 13.91 -2.97 -10.43
C LEU A 142 13.03 -2.83 -9.18
N GLU A 143 13.67 -2.80 -8.02
CA GLU A 143 13.01 -2.47 -6.76
C GLU A 143 12.92 -0.94 -6.58
N LYS A 144 12.70 -0.49 -5.33
CA LYS A 144 12.76 0.92 -4.97
C LYS A 144 14.22 1.39 -5.05
N PRO A 145 14.50 2.53 -5.70
CA PRO A 145 15.86 3.03 -5.77
C PRO A 145 16.36 3.44 -4.37
N GLU A 146 17.64 3.20 -4.11
CA GLU A 146 18.34 3.58 -2.88
C GLU A 146 18.78 5.06 -2.90
N SER A 147 18.77 5.69 -4.09
CA SER A 147 19.17 7.09 -4.29
C SER A 147 18.43 7.77 -5.44
N ILE A 148 18.43 9.10 -5.46
CA ILE A 148 17.86 9.89 -6.56
C ILE A 148 18.66 9.68 -7.85
N GLU A 149 19.98 9.50 -7.74
CA GLU A 149 20.85 9.19 -8.87
C GLU A 149 20.50 7.84 -9.51
N GLU A 150 20.19 6.83 -8.70
CA GLU A 150 19.72 5.54 -9.20
C GLU A 150 18.35 5.67 -9.86
N ALA A 151 17.41 6.42 -9.26
CA ALA A 151 16.12 6.70 -9.88
C ALA A 151 16.30 7.38 -11.26
N ARG A 152 17.22 8.34 -11.39
CA ARG A 152 17.57 8.94 -12.69
C ARG A 152 18.11 7.92 -13.68
N SER A 153 18.93 6.97 -13.22
CA SER A 153 19.45 5.90 -14.07
C SER A 153 18.34 4.99 -14.58
N PHE A 154 17.35 4.65 -13.74
CA PHE A 154 16.18 3.87 -14.16
C PHE A 154 15.39 4.63 -15.22
N VAL A 155 15.00 5.87 -14.93
CA VAL A 155 14.18 6.70 -15.82
C VAL A 155 14.87 6.99 -17.15
N ALA A 156 16.19 7.21 -17.16
CA ALA A 156 16.95 7.36 -18.39
C ALA A 156 16.93 6.09 -19.27
N GLY A 157 16.98 4.90 -18.65
CA GLY A 157 16.86 3.62 -19.34
C GLY A 157 15.51 3.46 -20.05
N TYR A 158 14.43 4.02 -19.49
CA TYR A 158 13.09 3.90 -20.07
C TYR A 158 12.94 4.58 -21.43
N ALA A 159 13.84 5.50 -21.79
CA ALA A 159 13.89 6.10 -23.12
C ALA A 159 14.43 5.14 -24.20
N THR A 160 15.18 4.10 -23.79
CA THR A 160 15.80 3.13 -24.71
C THR A 160 15.03 1.84 -24.83
N SER A 161 14.41 1.38 -23.75
CA SER A 161 13.61 0.16 -23.68
C SER A 161 12.44 0.34 -22.71
N ALA A 162 11.31 -0.28 -23.01
CA ALA A 162 10.11 -0.15 -22.19
C ALA A 162 10.26 -0.96 -20.89
N PRO A 163 9.99 -0.38 -19.71
CA PRO A 163 9.79 -1.17 -18.49
C PRO A 163 8.41 -1.85 -18.50
N SER A 164 8.28 -2.90 -17.70
CA SER A 164 6.98 -3.50 -17.38
C SER A 164 6.76 -3.53 -15.88
N THR A 165 5.52 -3.33 -15.44
CA THR A 165 5.09 -3.67 -14.08
C THR A 165 4.58 -5.10 -14.09
N VAL A 166 5.02 -5.90 -13.12
CA VAL A 166 4.45 -7.24 -12.88
C VAL A 166 3.88 -7.21 -11.47
N GLY A 167 2.58 -7.44 -11.35
CA GLY A 167 1.84 -7.33 -10.10
C GLY A 167 1.03 -8.58 -9.80
N ALA A 168 0.93 -8.93 -8.52
CA ALA A 168 0.05 -10.00 -8.05
C ALA A 168 -0.89 -9.50 -6.96
N CYS A 169 -2.13 -9.97 -7.02
CA CYS A 169 -3.11 -9.84 -5.95
C CYS A 169 -3.49 -11.22 -5.42
N VAL A 170 -3.64 -11.33 -4.11
CA VAL A 170 -4.06 -12.53 -3.39
C VAL A 170 -5.24 -12.16 -2.51
N ILE A 171 -6.36 -12.83 -2.71
CA ILE A 171 -7.58 -12.68 -1.92
C ILE A 171 -7.79 -13.96 -1.12
N THR A 172 -7.91 -13.83 0.20
CA THR A 172 -8.19 -14.94 1.11
C THR A 172 -9.50 -14.68 1.85
N HIS A 173 -10.41 -15.65 1.81
CA HIS A 173 -11.62 -15.65 2.63
C HIS A 173 -11.37 -16.42 3.93
N LEU A 174 -11.69 -15.79 5.07
CA LEU A 174 -11.68 -16.41 6.39
C LEU A 174 -13.13 -16.57 6.87
N PRO A 175 -13.48 -17.66 7.60
CA PRO A 175 -12.59 -18.71 8.09
C PRO A 175 -12.39 -19.87 7.09
N SER A 176 -12.99 -19.84 5.89
CA SER A 176 -12.93 -20.99 4.97
C SER A 176 -11.52 -21.31 4.48
N GLY A 177 -10.59 -20.35 4.51
CA GLY A 177 -9.23 -20.48 4.02
C GLY A 177 -9.13 -20.54 2.49
N VAL A 178 -10.23 -20.27 1.78
CA VAL A 178 -10.22 -20.23 0.31
C VAL A 178 -9.37 -19.03 -0.13
N GLN A 179 -8.31 -19.33 -0.90
CA GLN A 179 -7.40 -18.33 -1.44
C GLN A 179 -7.45 -18.37 -2.97
N VAL A 180 -7.60 -17.20 -3.58
CA VAL A 180 -7.50 -16.99 -5.02
C VAL A 180 -6.45 -15.93 -5.31
N SER A 181 -5.81 -16.02 -6.47
CA SER A 181 -4.76 -15.09 -6.85
C SER A 181 -4.79 -14.78 -8.34
N GLY A 182 -4.39 -13.57 -8.70
CA GLY A 182 -4.19 -13.13 -10.08
C GLY A 182 -2.83 -12.45 -10.22
N VAL A 183 -2.25 -12.57 -11.40
CA VAL A 183 -1.04 -11.85 -11.82
C VAL A 183 -1.41 -11.06 -13.07
N ASP A 184 -0.98 -9.80 -13.13
CA ASP A 184 -1.08 -8.97 -14.33
C ASP A 184 0.25 -8.31 -14.65
N THR A 185 0.46 -8.05 -15.93
CA THR A 185 1.64 -7.37 -16.44
C THR A 185 1.22 -6.25 -17.38
N ALA A 186 1.76 -5.05 -17.14
CA ALA A 186 1.58 -3.91 -18.01
C ALA A 186 2.95 -3.40 -18.48
N THR A 187 3.08 -3.09 -19.77
CA THR A 187 4.30 -2.52 -20.35
C THR A 187 4.09 -1.06 -20.67
N ILE A 188 5.01 -0.21 -20.21
CA ILE A 188 4.90 1.24 -20.34
C ILE A 188 5.86 1.69 -21.44
N ASN A 189 5.30 2.11 -22.56
CA ASN A 189 6.09 2.65 -23.67
C ASN A 189 6.27 4.14 -23.45
N PHE A 190 7.51 4.57 -23.19
CA PHE A 190 7.85 5.98 -23.03
C PHE A 190 8.31 6.61 -24.36
N LEU A 191 8.02 7.90 -24.52
CA LEU A 191 8.68 8.75 -25.51
C LEU A 191 10.14 8.97 -25.08
N PRO A 192 11.08 9.16 -26.03
CA PRO A 192 12.48 9.47 -25.69
C PRO A 192 12.64 10.68 -24.76
N THR A 193 11.67 11.60 -24.79
CA THR A 193 11.62 12.78 -23.91
C THR A 193 11.58 12.46 -22.41
N VAL A 194 11.31 11.22 -22.01
CA VAL A 194 11.36 10.81 -20.59
C VAL A 194 12.76 10.99 -20.00
N ALA A 195 13.80 10.91 -20.85
CA ALA A 195 15.20 11.16 -20.48
C ALA A 195 15.63 12.62 -20.70
N ASP A 196 14.76 13.49 -21.22
CA ASP A 196 15.08 14.89 -21.47
C ASP A 196 14.91 15.72 -20.18
N GLY A 197 15.96 16.43 -19.78
CA GLY A 197 15.96 17.23 -18.56
C GLY A 197 16.07 16.38 -17.28
N ASP A 198 15.64 16.94 -16.14
CA ASP A 198 15.66 16.23 -14.85
C ASP A 198 14.22 15.94 -14.39
N LEU A 199 13.55 15.01 -15.07
CA LEU A 199 12.19 14.57 -14.70
C LEU A 199 12.16 14.10 -13.23
N VAL A 200 13.13 13.29 -12.81
CA VAL A 200 13.22 12.82 -11.42
C VAL A 200 13.38 13.99 -10.45
N GLY A 201 14.23 14.96 -10.76
CA GLY A 201 14.35 16.19 -9.96
C GLY A 201 13.02 16.95 -9.85
N ARG A 202 12.30 17.12 -10.97
CA ARG A 202 10.96 17.75 -10.98
C ARG A 202 9.96 16.99 -10.12
N LEU A 203 9.99 15.66 -10.15
CA LEU A 203 9.14 14.81 -9.32
C LEU A 203 9.46 15.00 -7.83
N VAL A 204 10.74 15.03 -7.47
CA VAL A 204 11.17 15.29 -6.09
C VAL A 204 10.75 16.69 -5.63
N ASP A 205 10.93 17.70 -6.47
CA ASP A 205 10.55 19.08 -6.17
C ASP A 205 9.03 19.25 -5.98
N ASP A 206 8.22 18.44 -6.68
CA ASP A 206 6.76 18.37 -6.52
C ASP A 206 6.32 17.51 -5.31
N GLY A 207 7.28 16.91 -4.60
CA GLY A 207 7.02 16.09 -3.42
C GLY A 207 6.62 14.64 -3.73
N ALA A 208 6.83 14.17 -4.96
CA ALA A 208 6.55 12.80 -5.33
C ALA A 208 7.47 11.81 -4.58
N PRO A 209 6.96 10.66 -4.11
CA PRO A 209 7.70 9.72 -3.28
C PRO A 209 8.60 8.79 -4.11
N VAL A 210 9.50 9.35 -4.94
CA VAL A 210 10.37 8.63 -5.89
C VAL A 210 11.07 7.41 -5.28
N LEU A 211 11.68 7.56 -4.09
CA LEU A 211 12.40 6.48 -3.39
C LEU A 211 11.48 5.41 -2.79
N SER A 212 10.16 5.63 -2.79
CA SER A 212 9.17 4.65 -2.35
C SER A 212 8.49 3.93 -3.51
N CYS A 213 8.85 4.25 -4.75
CA CYS A 213 8.27 3.68 -5.96
C CYS A 213 9.27 2.70 -6.60
N ALA A 214 8.82 1.47 -6.87
CA ALA A 214 9.60 0.56 -7.70
C ALA A 214 9.79 1.18 -9.09
N GLY A 215 11.02 1.12 -9.62
CA GLY A 215 11.37 1.78 -10.88
C GLY A 215 11.47 3.32 -10.81
N GLY A 216 11.31 3.93 -9.63
CA GLY A 216 11.67 5.33 -9.40
C GLY A 216 10.71 6.38 -9.97
N LEU A 217 9.50 6.01 -10.41
CA LEU A 217 8.46 6.98 -10.79
C LEU A 217 7.04 6.42 -10.57
N MET A 218 6.04 7.28 -10.76
CA MET A 218 4.60 6.93 -10.72
C MET A 218 3.99 7.26 -12.08
N VAL A 219 3.41 6.27 -12.77
CA VAL A 219 2.84 6.44 -14.12
C VAL A 219 1.64 7.37 -14.14
N GLU A 220 0.97 7.53 -13.01
CA GLU A 220 -0.19 8.39 -12.81
C GLU A 220 0.21 9.86 -12.63
N HIS A 221 1.48 10.14 -12.29
CA HIS A 221 1.95 11.49 -12.03
C HIS A 221 1.88 12.34 -13.31
N PRO A 222 1.31 13.57 -13.26
CA PRO A 222 1.14 14.42 -14.45
C PRO A 222 2.42 14.60 -15.27
N PHE A 223 3.54 14.91 -14.61
CA PHE A 223 4.85 15.03 -15.29
C PHE A 223 5.32 13.74 -15.96
N VAL A 224 4.98 12.57 -15.44
CA VAL A 224 5.34 11.29 -16.08
C VAL A 224 4.42 11.01 -17.27
N ARG A 225 3.11 11.28 -17.13
CA ARG A 225 2.12 11.08 -18.20
C ARG A 225 2.45 11.88 -19.47
N GLU A 226 3.07 13.06 -19.35
CA GLU A 226 3.56 13.84 -20.50
C GLU A 226 4.54 13.08 -21.41
N HIS A 227 5.19 12.04 -20.87
CA HIS A 227 6.20 11.25 -21.56
C HIS A 227 5.74 9.84 -21.93
N ILE A 228 4.49 9.44 -21.63
CA ILE A 228 3.97 8.11 -21.97
C ILE A 228 3.43 8.13 -23.41
N LEU A 229 3.97 7.25 -24.25
CA LEU A 229 3.47 7.00 -25.61
C LEU A 229 2.22 6.09 -25.58
N GLY A 230 2.23 5.08 -24.71
CA GLY A 230 1.13 4.15 -24.53
C GLY A 230 1.44 3.08 -23.49
N ILE A 231 0.40 2.43 -22.98
CA ILE A 231 0.50 1.33 -22.02
C ILE A 231 -0.14 0.10 -22.66
N ASP A 232 0.64 -0.98 -22.77
CA ASP A 232 0.17 -2.28 -23.22
C ASP A 232 -0.14 -3.12 -21.97
N GLY A 233 -1.42 -3.21 -21.61
CA GLY A 233 -1.89 -3.85 -20.38
C GLY A 233 -2.96 -3.03 -19.70
N THR A 234 -3.10 -3.18 -18.38
CA THR A 234 -4.02 -2.39 -17.56
C THR A 234 -3.28 -1.29 -16.80
N GLU A 235 -3.95 -0.18 -16.48
CA GLU A 235 -3.36 0.95 -15.72
C GLU A 235 -3.61 0.83 -14.19
N ASP A 236 -4.53 -0.04 -13.78
CA ASP A 236 -5.06 -0.20 -12.42
C ASP A 236 -4.35 -1.26 -11.55
#